data_AF-A0A135UYX9-F1
#
_entry.id   AF-A0A135UYX9-F1
#
_cell.length_a   1.000
_cell.length_b   1.000
_cell.length_c   1.000
_cell.angle_alpha   90.00
_cell.angle_beta   90.00
_cell.angle_gamma   90.00
#
_symmetry.space_group_name_H-M   'P 1'
#
loop_
_entity.id
_entity.type
_entity.pdbx_description
1 polymer ?
#
loop_
_entity_poly.entity_id
_entity_poly.type
_entity_poly.pdbx_seq_one_letter_code
_entity_poly.pdbx_strand_id
1 'polypeptide(L)'
;MDTSAGANDNLYEGSLNLEVLLFGRIRIQWVDTLSKHLMFDSVSRHLSIFRFPTFCVLSALRKEGKETFPVLDNINEGFMSTSAENRYQNYVTLEQEVLVSYRFLFGQSARSRKLIRSDLEKLEKSGQPFDTLLHTFCGPKKEVDKLPRNIWPVGCRDFEKETLLESDVYSAQSDFPRLGYRLINLQRFSMRQKPRRLTDLWRDRRNPLQWYTFWAVLWVGGAGIVLAIIQTVLAGVQVARS
;
A
#
# COMPACT_ATOMS: atom_id res chain seq x y z
N MET A 1 13.32 32.30 12.40
CA MET A 1 13.88 30.92 12.33
C MET A 1 12.81 30.02 12.91
N ASP A 2 11.89 29.56 12.06
CA ASP A 2 10.81 28.65 12.44
C ASP A 2 11.16 27.24 11.99
N THR A 3 11.57 26.41 12.93
CA THR A 3 11.74 24.96 12.77
C THR A 3 10.39 24.28 12.97
N SER A 4 9.53 24.30 11.94
CA SER A 4 8.26 23.54 11.96
C SER A 4 7.82 23.04 10.58
N ALA A 5 8.65 22.26 9.88
CA ALA A 5 8.20 21.55 8.67
C ALA A 5 9.02 20.30 8.32
N GLY A 6 9.40 19.48 9.29
CA GLY A 6 9.79 18.10 9.02
C GLY A 6 8.55 17.21 8.97
N ALA A 7 7.64 17.45 8.02
CA ALA A 7 6.55 16.50 7.80
C ALA A 7 7.20 15.21 7.27
N ASN A 8 7.26 14.16 8.09
CA ASN A 8 7.87 12.87 7.72
C ASN A 8 7.52 12.48 6.26
N ASP A 9 8.47 12.64 5.36
CA ASP A 9 8.36 12.30 3.93
C ASP A 9 8.34 10.77 3.71
N ASN A 10 8.41 10.00 4.78
CA ASN A 10 8.41 8.55 4.76
C ASN A 10 6.98 8.00 4.65
N LEU A 11 6.79 7.14 3.65
CA LEU A 11 5.61 6.34 3.41
C LEU A 11 5.90 4.90 3.84
N TYR A 12 5.06 4.35 4.72
CA TYR A 12 5.26 3.02 5.28
C TYR A 12 4.28 2.04 4.65
N GLU A 13 4.78 0.94 4.05
CA GLU A 13 3.94 -0.12 3.44
C GLU A 13 2.92 -0.61 4.46
N GLY A 14 3.42 -0.85 5.67
CA GLY A 14 2.63 -1.40 6.76
C GLY A 14 1.45 -0.53 7.12
N SER A 15 1.40 0.76 6.74
CA SER A 15 0.33 1.72 7.04
C SER A 15 -0.65 1.98 5.90
N LEU A 16 -0.30 1.59 4.68
CA LEU A 16 -1.02 1.94 3.46
C LEU A 16 -1.46 0.74 2.62
N ASN A 17 -0.98 -0.46 2.93
CA ASN A 17 -1.41 -1.66 2.22
C ASN A 17 -2.94 -1.86 2.30
N LEU A 18 -3.50 -2.54 1.31
CA LEU A 18 -4.95 -2.70 1.14
C LEU A 18 -5.64 -3.27 2.37
N GLU A 19 -4.99 -4.21 3.07
CA GLU A 19 -5.55 -4.76 4.29
C GLU A 19 -5.91 -3.64 5.29
N VAL A 20 -4.96 -2.72 5.51
CA VAL A 20 -5.12 -1.56 6.39
C VAL A 20 -6.16 -0.58 5.88
N LEU A 21 -6.17 -0.31 4.56
CA LEU A 21 -7.16 0.59 3.97
C LEU A 21 -8.58 0.07 4.18
N LEU A 22 -8.82 -1.24 3.96
CA LEU A 22 -10.11 -1.87 4.20
C LEU A 22 -10.49 -1.83 5.68
N PHE A 23 -9.54 -1.99 6.61
CA PHE A 23 -9.79 -1.79 8.05
C PHE A 23 -10.27 -0.36 8.35
N GLY A 24 -9.70 0.65 7.67
CA GLY A 24 -10.16 2.04 7.72
C GLY A 24 -11.52 2.30 7.06
N ARG A 25 -12.18 1.25 6.54
CA ARG A 25 -13.39 1.30 5.72
C ARG A 25 -13.21 2.13 4.44
N ILE A 26 -11.98 2.20 3.94
CA ILE A 26 -11.68 2.82 2.65
C ILE A 26 -12.01 1.79 1.57
N ARG A 27 -12.78 2.20 0.57
CA ARG A 27 -13.18 1.36 -0.56
C ARG A 27 -12.38 1.75 -1.79
N ILE A 28 -11.95 0.75 -2.56
CA ILE A 28 -11.35 1.00 -3.88
C ILE A 28 -12.46 1.39 -4.84
N GLN A 29 -12.20 2.45 -5.61
CA GLN A 29 -12.98 2.83 -6.76
C GLN A 29 -12.08 2.76 -8.00
N TRP A 30 -12.36 1.83 -8.90
CA TRP A 30 -11.63 1.74 -10.16
C TRP A 30 -12.01 2.89 -11.09
N VAL A 31 -11.01 3.61 -11.61
CA VAL A 31 -11.19 4.77 -12.48
C VAL A 31 -10.41 4.61 -13.79
N ASP A 32 -10.89 5.24 -14.85
CA ASP A 32 -10.26 5.31 -16.18
C ASP A 32 -9.37 6.55 -16.37
N THR A 33 -9.34 7.45 -15.39
CA THR A 33 -8.59 8.70 -15.50
C THR A 33 -7.29 8.59 -14.71
N LEU A 34 -6.15 8.66 -15.40
CA LEU A 34 -4.82 8.55 -14.77
C LEU A 34 -4.60 9.61 -13.70
N SER A 35 -5.00 10.85 -13.95
CA SER A 35 -4.85 11.97 -13.00
C SER A 35 -5.66 11.81 -11.70
N LYS A 36 -6.66 10.93 -11.67
CA LYS A 36 -7.45 10.58 -10.47
C LYS A 36 -6.82 9.44 -9.65
N HIS A 37 -5.74 8.83 -10.11
CA HIS A 37 -5.08 7.75 -9.38
C HIS A 37 -4.63 8.21 -7.97
N LEU A 38 -4.99 7.47 -6.93
CA LEU A 38 -4.83 7.80 -5.50
C LEU A 38 -5.57 9.04 -5.01
N MET A 39 -6.56 9.54 -5.75
CA MET A 39 -7.44 10.57 -5.23
C MET A 39 -8.32 9.96 -4.13
N PHE A 40 -8.16 10.44 -2.90
CA PHE A 40 -8.87 9.95 -1.73
C PHE A 40 -9.88 10.97 -1.25
N ASP A 41 -11.15 10.57 -1.20
CA ASP A 41 -12.18 11.35 -0.53
C ASP A 41 -12.38 10.82 0.89
N SER A 42 -12.02 11.65 1.88
CA SER A 42 -12.17 11.30 3.30
C SER A 42 -13.62 11.19 3.77
N VAL A 43 -14.56 11.85 3.09
CA VAL A 43 -15.98 11.86 3.44
C VAL A 43 -16.64 10.57 2.96
N SER A 44 -16.56 10.27 1.66
CA SER A 44 -17.13 9.04 1.11
C SER A 44 -16.26 7.80 1.33
N ARG A 45 -15.01 7.98 1.76
CA ARG A 45 -14.00 6.92 1.94
C ARG A 45 -13.69 6.13 0.67
N HIS A 46 -13.76 6.77 -0.49
CA HIS A 46 -13.35 6.16 -1.75
C HIS A 46 -11.92 6.56 -2.10
N LEU A 47 -11.10 5.57 -2.41
CA LEU A 47 -9.77 5.72 -2.99
C LEU A 47 -9.85 5.37 -4.46
N SER A 48 -9.61 6.35 -5.33
CA SER A 48 -9.60 6.16 -6.78
C SER A 48 -8.33 5.44 -7.21
N ILE A 49 -8.45 4.32 -7.93
CA ILE A 49 -7.34 3.54 -8.47
C ILE A 49 -7.52 3.39 -9.97
N PHE A 50 -6.54 3.88 -10.73
CA PHE A 50 -6.52 3.73 -12.19
C PHE A 50 -6.54 2.23 -12.59
N ARG A 51 -7.30 1.87 -13.63
CA ARG A 51 -7.54 0.45 -13.99
C ARG A 51 -6.81 -0.05 -15.24
N PHE A 52 -5.90 0.75 -15.82
CA PHE A 52 -5.20 0.42 -17.06
C PHE A 52 -3.65 0.51 -16.99
N PRO A 53 -2.97 -0.27 -16.13
CA PRO A 53 -1.50 -0.30 -16.02
C PRO A 53 -0.72 -0.49 -17.33
N THR A 54 -1.27 -1.15 -18.36
CA THR A 54 -0.67 -1.30 -19.69
C THR A 54 -0.35 0.06 -20.30
N PHE A 55 -1.23 1.06 -20.12
CA PHE A 55 -0.96 2.43 -20.56
C PHE A 55 0.30 2.99 -19.89
N CYS A 56 0.44 2.75 -18.58
CA CYS A 56 1.60 3.21 -17.81
C CYS A 56 2.88 2.49 -18.23
N VAL A 57 2.80 1.17 -18.45
CA VAL A 57 3.93 0.35 -18.95
C VAL A 57 4.41 0.87 -20.30
N LEU A 58 3.51 0.98 -21.29
CA LEU A 58 3.86 1.45 -22.63
C LEU A 58 4.46 2.87 -22.61
N SER A 59 3.90 3.76 -21.78
CA SER A 59 4.39 5.13 -21.63
C SER A 59 5.77 5.18 -20.96
N ALA A 60 6.04 4.29 -20.00
CA ALA A 60 7.35 4.21 -19.34
C ALA A 60 8.43 3.63 -20.28
N LEU A 61 8.08 2.61 -21.08
CA LEU A 61 8.95 2.05 -22.11
C LEU A 61 9.30 3.09 -23.20
N ARG A 62 8.33 3.93 -23.59
CA ARG A 62 8.52 4.97 -24.61
C ARG A 62 9.63 5.95 -24.25
N LYS A 63 9.71 6.38 -22.99
CA LYS A 63 10.67 7.41 -22.54
C LYS A 63 12.13 6.95 -22.55
N GLU A 64 12.38 5.64 -22.58
CA GLU A 64 13.74 5.11 -22.72
C GLU A 64 14.14 4.91 -24.19
N GLY A 65 13.16 4.77 -25.09
CA GLY A 65 13.38 4.68 -26.54
C GLY A 65 13.56 6.05 -27.22
N LYS A 66 14.32 6.10 -28.31
CA LYS A 66 14.39 7.27 -29.22
C LYS A 66 13.17 7.40 -30.15
N GLU A 67 12.21 6.48 -30.05
CA GLU A 67 11.05 6.40 -30.94
C GLU A 67 9.95 7.35 -30.45
N THR A 68 9.66 8.38 -31.25
CA THR A 68 8.61 9.36 -30.98
C THR A 68 7.26 8.85 -31.51
N PHE A 69 6.21 8.88 -30.68
CA PHE A 69 4.85 8.52 -31.08
C PHE A 69 3.99 9.80 -31.06
N PRO A 70 3.88 10.52 -32.19
CA PRO A 70 3.36 11.91 -32.22
C PRO A 70 1.94 12.07 -31.66
N VAL A 71 1.07 11.05 -31.79
CA VAL A 71 -0.29 11.08 -31.24
C VAL A 71 -0.29 11.12 -29.71
N LEU A 72 0.57 10.33 -29.06
CA LEU A 72 0.64 10.26 -27.60
C LEU A 72 1.45 11.42 -27.00
N ASP A 73 2.37 12.00 -27.76
CA ASP A 73 3.11 13.20 -27.36
C ASP A 73 2.19 14.43 -27.30
N ASN A 74 1.30 14.60 -28.28
CA ASN A 74 0.27 15.66 -28.28
C ASN A 74 -0.72 15.52 -27.10
N ILE A 75 -1.09 14.29 -26.73
CA ILE A 75 -1.95 14.04 -25.56
C ILE A 75 -1.20 14.41 -24.27
N ASN A 76 0.09 14.13 -24.17
CA ASN A 76 0.83 14.42 -22.94
C ASN A 76 1.16 15.91 -22.76
N GLU A 77 1.50 16.63 -23.85
CA GLU A 77 1.74 18.08 -23.82
C GLU A 77 0.46 18.87 -23.47
N GLY A 78 -0.71 18.44 -23.94
CA GLY A 78 -1.98 19.08 -23.60
C GLY A 78 -2.40 18.91 -22.14
N PHE A 79 -1.92 17.87 -21.44
CA PHE A 79 -2.29 17.57 -20.05
C PHE A 79 -1.23 18.01 -19.02
N MET A 80 0.03 18.21 -19.42
CA MET A 80 1.14 18.53 -18.52
C MET A 80 1.92 19.77 -19.00
N SER A 81 1.33 20.95 -18.79
CA SER A 81 2.06 22.22 -18.81
C SER A 81 3.00 22.27 -17.60
N THR A 82 4.16 21.60 -17.67
CA THR A 82 5.25 21.81 -16.70
C THR A 82 6.20 22.86 -17.26
N SER A 83 6.30 23.99 -16.57
CA SER A 83 7.26 25.06 -16.88
C SER A 83 8.68 24.52 -17.01
N ALA A 84 9.47 25.16 -17.86
CA ALA A 84 10.83 24.76 -18.24
C ALA A 84 11.80 24.50 -17.07
N GLU A 85 11.49 24.99 -15.87
CA GLU A 85 12.27 24.81 -14.62
C GLU A 85 12.10 23.41 -14.00
N ASN A 86 11.01 22.69 -14.26
CA ASN A 86 10.76 21.33 -13.74
C ASN A 86 11.50 20.22 -14.50
N ARG A 87 12.20 20.55 -15.59
CA ARG A 87 12.88 19.57 -16.46
C ARG A 87 14.09 18.90 -15.79
N TYR A 88 14.62 19.49 -14.72
CA TYR A 88 15.74 18.94 -13.95
C TYR A 88 15.32 18.10 -12.73
N GLN A 89 14.03 18.06 -12.36
CA GLN A 89 13.59 17.53 -11.06
C GLN A 89 12.84 16.18 -11.09
N ASN A 90 12.49 15.60 -12.25
CA ASN A 90 11.69 14.38 -12.26
C ASN A 90 12.31 13.27 -13.11
N TYR A 91 13.25 12.52 -12.53
CA TYR A 91 13.67 11.19 -13.04
C TYR A 91 12.54 10.15 -12.96
N VAL A 92 11.48 10.46 -12.22
CA VAL A 92 10.32 9.58 -12.02
C VAL A 92 9.10 10.17 -12.71
N THR A 93 8.47 9.34 -13.53
CA THR A 93 7.30 9.70 -14.31
C THR A 93 6.02 9.33 -13.56
N LEU A 94 4.90 10.01 -13.84
CA LEU A 94 3.63 9.70 -13.16
C LEU A 94 3.24 8.23 -13.39
N GLU A 95 3.51 7.73 -14.59
CA GLU A 95 3.24 6.35 -14.96
C GLU A 95 4.05 5.37 -14.10
N GLN A 96 5.33 5.64 -13.90
CA GLN A 96 6.17 4.86 -13.00
C GLN A 96 5.69 4.94 -11.54
N GLU A 97 5.28 6.13 -11.06
CA GLU A 97 4.70 6.27 -9.72
C GLU A 97 3.43 5.43 -9.57
N VAL A 98 2.55 5.44 -10.58
CA VAL A 98 1.34 4.60 -10.61
C VAL A 98 1.71 3.12 -10.56
N LEU A 99 2.70 2.66 -11.34
CA LEU A 99 3.15 1.28 -11.31
C LEU A 99 3.68 0.84 -9.93
N VAL A 100 4.53 1.67 -9.30
CA VAL A 100 5.05 1.39 -7.95
C VAL A 100 3.93 1.42 -6.91
N SER A 101 2.94 2.30 -7.06
CA SER A 101 1.83 2.37 -6.11
C SER A 101 0.99 1.08 -6.07
N TYR A 102 0.82 0.35 -7.19
CA TYR A 102 0.14 -0.94 -7.16
C TYR A 102 0.91 -1.95 -6.31
N ARG A 103 2.24 -1.96 -6.42
CA ARG A 103 3.11 -2.82 -5.60
C ARG A 103 3.00 -2.44 -4.14
N PHE A 104 3.10 -1.14 -3.86
CA PHE A 104 3.03 -0.57 -2.52
C PHE A 104 1.70 -0.84 -1.81
N LEU A 105 0.56 -0.73 -2.50
CA LEU A 105 -0.76 -0.93 -1.90
C LEU A 105 -1.20 -2.39 -1.88
N PHE A 106 -0.90 -3.15 -2.94
CA PHE A 106 -1.54 -4.46 -3.18
C PHE A 106 -0.55 -5.61 -3.18
N GLY A 107 0.66 -5.35 -3.69
CA GLY A 107 1.58 -6.37 -4.14
C GLY A 107 2.47 -7.01 -3.07
N GLN A 108 2.87 -6.24 -2.06
CA GLN A 108 3.89 -6.65 -1.07
C GLN A 108 3.31 -7.61 -0.01
N SER A 109 2.16 -7.28 0.57
CA SER A 109 1.47 -8.14 1.56
C SER A 109 0.67 -9.29 0.93
N ALA A 110 0.89 -10.52 1.42
CA ALA A 110 0.14 -11.71 0.98
C ALA A 110 -1.38 -11.60 1.18
N ARG A 111 -1.82 -10.88 2.22
CA ARG A 111 -3.25 -10.67 2.48
C ARG A 111 -3.83 -9.61 1.56
N SER A 112 -3.11 -8.52 1.31
CA SER A 112 -3.48 -7.53 0.30
C SER A 112 -3.65 -8.18 -1.07
N ARG A 113 -2.75 -9.09 -1.47
CA ARG A 113 -2.87 -9.87 -2.70
C ARG A 113 -4.12 -10.75 -2.77
N LYS A 114 -4.52 -11.36 -1.64
CA LYS A 114 -5.75 -12.17 -1.59
C LYS A 114 -7.00 -11.28 -1.69
N LEU A 115 -6.99 -10.14 -1.02
CA LEU A 115 -8.11 -9.19 -0.99
C LEU A 115 -8.33 -8.55 -2.36
N ILE A 116 -7.26 -8.05 -2.99
CA ILE A 116 -7.34 -7.41 -4.31
C ILE A 116 -7.74 -8.41 -5.40
N ARG A 117 -7.32 -9.67 -5.30
CA ARG A 117 -7.74 -10.72 -6.25
C ARG A 117 -9.25 -10.91 -6.23
N SER A 118 -9.85 -10.98 -5.05
CA SER A 118 -11.32 -11.07 -4.92
C SER A 118 -12.02 -9.82 -5.47
N ASP A 119 -11.40 -8.64 -5.37
CA ASP A 119 -11.94 -7.40 -5.93
C ASP A 119 -11.88 -7.40 -7.47
N LEU A 120 -10.75 -7.83 -8.05
CA LEU A 120 -10.60 -7.98 -9.50
C LEU A 120 -11.57 -9.02 -10.08
N GLU A 121 -11.79 -10.14 -9.39
CA GLU A 121 -12.80 -11.15 -9.79
C GLU A 121 -14.23 -10.57 -9.81
N LYS A 122 -14.55 -9.64 -8.89
CA LYS A 122 -15.84 -8.94 -8.91
C LYS A 122 -15.93 -7.96 -10.08
N LEU A 123 -14.82 -7.28 -10.37
CA LEU A 123 -14.73 -6.36 -11.50
C LEU A 123 -14.95 -7.12 -12.82
N GLU A 124 -14.34 -8.28 -12.98
CA GLU A 124 -14.55 -9.18 -14.13
C GLU A 124 -16.01 -9.61 -14.27
N LYS A 125 -16.64 -10.04 -13.17
CA LYS A 125 -18.07 -10.41 -13.17
C LYS A 125 -19.01 -9.24 -13.48
N SER A 126 -18.60 -8.00 -13.17
CA SER A 126 -19.39 -6.81 -13.46
C SER A 126 -19.39 -6.43 -14.96
N GLY A 127 -18.54 -7.06 -15.77
CA GLY A 127 -18.41 -6.76 -17.20
C GLY A 127 -17.76 -5.40 -17.48
N GLN A 128 -17.22 -4.72 -16.46
CA GLN A 128 -16.49 -3.48 -16.66
C GLN A 128 -15.12 -3.75 -17.28
N PRO A 129 -14.71 -2.98 -18.30
CA PRO A 129 -13.38 -3.13 -18.88
C PRO A 129 -12.31 -2.74 -17.85
N PHE A 130 -11.34 -3.63 -17.68
CA PHE A 130 -10.13 -3.40 -16.90
C PHE A 130 -8.97 -4.15 -17.53
N ASP A 131 -7.76 -3.81 -17.09
CA ASP A 131 -6.55 -4.37 -17.65
C ASP A 131 -6.08 -5.62 -16.89
N THR A 132 -5.85 -6.70 -17.63
CA THR A 132 -5.39 -7.97 -17.08
C THR A 132 -4.02 -7.86 -16.41
N LEU A 133 -3.18 -6.88 -16.79
CA LEU A 133 -1.91 -6.63 -16.10
C LEU A 133 -2.08 -6.26 -14.63
N LEU A 134 -3.27 -5.83 -14.19
CA LEU A 134 -3.55 -5.65 -12.77
C LEU A 134 -3.31 -6.93 -11.96
N HIS A 135 -3.57 -8.12 -12.53
CA HIS A 135 -3.26 -9.39 -11.86
C HIS A 135 -1.76 -9.60 -11.65
N THR A 136 -0.93 -9.10 -12.58
CA THR A 136 0.53 -9.12 -12.47
C THR A 136 1.01 -8.11 -11.43
N PHE A 137 0.63 -6.83 -11.56
CA PHE A 137 1.08 -5.76 -10.67
C PHE A 137 0.56 -5.92 -9.24
N CYS A 138 -0.65 -6.42 -9.03
CA CYS A 138 -1.17 -6.71 -7.70
C CYS A 138 -0.80 -8.12 -7.21
N GLY A 139 -0.04 -8.88 -8.01
CA GLY A 139 0.31 -10.28 -7.79
C GLY A 139 1.61 -10.50 -7.01
N PRO A 140 2.14 -11.73 -7.01
CA PRO A 140 3.44 -12.04 -6.41
C PRO A 140 4.60 -11.37 -7.14
N LYS A 141 5.66 -11.02 -6.40
CA LYS A 141 6.86 -10.35 -6.93
C LYS A 141 7.47 -11.06 -8.15
N LYS A 142 7.53 -12.40 -8.13
CA LYS A 142 8.05 -13.23 -9.23
C LYS A 142 7.42 -12.97 -10.62
N GLU A 143 6.18 -12.48 -10.69
CA GLU A 143 5.54 -12.16 -11.98
C GLU A 143 5.94 -10.76 -12.46
N VAL A 144 6.15 -9.86 -11.50
CA VAL A 144 6.57 -8.46 -11.72
C VAL A 144 8.05 -8.40 -12.09
N ASP A 145 8.88 -9.26 -11.51
CA ASP A 145 10.31 -9.37 -11.81
C ASP A 145 10.60 -9.84 -13.25
N LYS A 146 9.60 -10.37 -13.96
CA LYS A 146 9.70 -10.70 -15.40
C LYS A 146 9.54 -9.47 -16.30
N LEU A 147 9.06 -8.35 -15.76
CA LEU A 147 8.81 -7.15 -16.54
C LEU A 147 10.11 -6.36 -16.76
N PRO A 148 10.20 -5.59 -17.87
CA PRO A 148 11.38 -4.78 -18.17
C PRO A 148 11.73 -3.81 -17.03
N ARG A 149 13.01 -3.75 -16.62
CA ARG A 149 13.48 -2.93 -15.49
C ARG A 149 13.23 -1.43 -15.63
N ASN A 150 13.11 -0.96 -16.86
CA ASN A 150 12.98 0.45 -17.23
C ASN A 150 11.61 1.06 -16.88
N ILE A 151 10.59 0.22 -16.69
CA ILE A 151 9.26 0.67 -16.24
C ILE A 151 9.24 1.11 -14.78
N TRP A 152 10.33 0.89 -14.03
CA TRP A 152 10.43 1.26 -12.63
C TRP A 152 11.20 2.57 -12.45
N PRO A 153 10.89 3.38 -11.42
CA PRO A 153 11.75 4.49 -11.01
C PRO A 153 13.17 4.01 -10.69
N VAL A 154 14.20 4.83 -10.95
CA VAL A 154 15.60 4.45 -10.68
C VAL A 154 15.82 4.10 -9.21
N GLY A 155 15.20 4.82 -8.27
CA GLY A 155 15.28 4.53 -6.83
C GLY A 155 14.65 3.21 -6.40
N CYS A 156 13.82 2.61 -7.24
CA CYS A 156 13.15 1.33 -6.99
C CYS A 156 13.75 0.18 -7.81
N ARG A 157 14.93 0.35 -8.42
CA ARG A 157 15.60 -0.71 -9.20
C ARG A 157 16.67 -1.40 -8.36
N ASP A 158 16.69 -2.72 -8.42
CA ASP A 158 17.83 -3.51 -7.98
C ASP A 158 18.89 -3.51 -9.10
N PHE A 159 20.04 -2.88 -8.84
CA PHE A 159 21.13 -2.77 -9.83
C PHE A 159 21.81 -4.10 -10.14
N GLU A 160 21.77 -5.06 -9.22
CA GLU A 160 22.42 -6.36 -9.38
C GLU A 160 21.50 -7.36 -10.06
N LYS A 161 20.22 -7.35 -9.71
CA LYS A 161 19.25 -8.36 -10.14
C LYS A 161 18.36 -7.92 -11.29
N GLU A 162 18.45 -6.65 -11.70
CA GLU A 162 17.57 -6.04 -12.71
C GLU A 162 16.07 -6.14 -12.37
N THR A 163 15.74 -6.31 -11.08
CA THR A 163 14.37 -6.48 -10.59
C THR A 163 13.86 -5.24 -9.86
N LEU A 164 12.58 -5.24 -9.49
CA LEU A 164 12.01 -4.23 -8.62
C LEU A 164 12.55 -4.40 -7.18
N LEU A 165 13.06 -3.33 -6.60
CA LEU A 165 13.37 -3.23 -5.18
C LEU A 165 12.10 -2.82 -4.42
N GLU A 166 11.55 -3.75 -3.65
CA GLU A 166 10.42 -3.49 -2.75
C GLU A 166 10.97 -3.14 -1.36
N SER A 167 10.44 -2.08 -0.75
CA SER A 167 10.88 -1.56 0.54
C SER A 167 9.70 -1.41 1.49
N ASP A 168 9.93 -1.60 2.78
CA ASP A 168 8.92 -1.29 3.79
C ASP A 168 8.71 0.23 3.95
N VAL A 169 9.68 1.03 3.48
CA VAL A 169 9.69 2.49 3.56
C VAL A 169 10.01 3.08 2.18
N TYR A 170 9.11 3.93 1.68
CA TYR A 170 9.28 4.72 0.47
C TYR A 170 9.37 6.20 0.83
N SER A 171 10.04 6.97 -0.03
CA SER A 171 10.09 8.42 0.08
C SER A 171 8.98 9.04 -0.77
N ALA A 172 8.12 9.83 -0.15
CA ALA A 172 7.07 10.58 -0.83
C ALA A 172 7.62 11.60 -1.82
N GLN A 173 8.86 12.08 -1.63
CA GLN A 173 9.45 13.08 -2.53
C GLN A 173 10.23 12.45 -3.68
N SER A 174 10.99 11.38 -3.42
CA SER A 174 11.86 10.79 -4.46
C SER A 174 11.17 9.67 -5.24
N ASP A 175 10.39 8.81 -4.56
CA ASP A 175 9.73 7.67 -5.22
C ASP A 175 8.36 8.05 -5.79
N PHE A 176 7.72 9.06 -5.19
CA PHE A 176 6.40 9.56 -5.60
C PHE A 176 6.32 11.09 -5.76
N PRO A 177 7.13 11.74 -6.61
CA PRO A 177 7.14 13.20 -6.72
C PRO A 177 5.75 13.84 -6.93
N ARG A 178 4.84 13.18 -7.65
CA ARG A 178 3.49 13.69 -7.98
C ARG A 178 2.42 13.10 -7.08
N LEU A 179 2.54 11.84 -6.67
CA LEU A 179 1.53 11.11 -5.89
C LEU A 179 1.82 11.10 -4.39
N GLY A 180 3.01 11.53 -3.97
CA GLY A 180 3.49 11.46 -2.59
C GLY A 180 2.57 12.19 -1.62
N TYR A 181 2.11 13.39 -1.96
CA TYR A 181 1.17 14.13 -1.10
C TYR A 181 -0.17 13.39 -0.92
N ARG A 182 -0.64 12.66 -1.95
CA ARG A 182 -1.87 11.85 -1.87
C ARG A 182 -1.67 10.67 -0.94
N LEU A 183 -0.53 9.98 -1.05
CA LEU A 183 -0.15 8.87 -0.18
C LEU A 183 0.05 9.33 1.27
N ILE A 184 0.69 10.48 1.50
CA ILE A 184 0.85 11.06 2.84
C ILE A 184 -0.54 11.34 3.46
N ASN A 185 -1.45 11.95 2.71
CA ASN A 185 -2.80 12.24 3.19
C ASN A 185 -3.57 10.96 3.51
N LEU A 186 -3.45 9.93 2.67
CA LEU A 186 -4.01 8.61 2.91
C LEU A 186 -3.40 7.94 4.15
N GLN A 187 -2.08 8.05 4.35
CA GLN A 187 -1.36 7.49 5.49
C GLN A 187 -1.81 8.14 6.78
N ARG A 188 -1.90 9.48 6.81
CA ARG A 188 -2.41 10.23 7.95
C ARG A 188 -3.84 9.82 8.30
N PHE A 189 -4.69 9.62 7.30
CA PHE A 189 -6.05 9.15 7.54
C PHE A 189 -6.08 7.73 8.12
N SER A 190 -5.33 6.81 7.52
CA SER A 190 -5.18 5.42 7.95
C SER A 190 -4.70 5.32 9.40
N MET A 191 -3.64 6.05 9.75
CA MET A 191 -3.06 6.07 11.10
C MET A 191 -4.00 6.63 12.18
N ARG A 192 -4.95 7.50 11.81
CA ARG A 192 -5.97 8.00 12.75
C ARG A 192 -7.04 6.97 13.08
N GLN A 193 -7.21 5.93 12.25
CA GLN A 193 -8.17 4.85 12.51
C GLN A 193 -7.57 3.90 13.56
N LYS A 194 -8.05 3.96 14.81
CA LYS A 194 -7.61 3.03 15.87
C LYS A 194 -8.08 1.60 15.58
N PRO A 195 -7.26 0.57 15.87
CA PRO A 195 -7.70 -0.83 15.80
C PRO A 195 -8.87 -1.04 16.77
N ARG A 196 -10.01 -1.52 16.26
CA ARG A 196 -11.23 -1.72 17.05
C ARG A 196 -11.34 -3.13 17.65
N ARG A 197 -10.44 -4.07 17.32
CA ARG A 197 -10.48 -5.46 17.82
C ARG A 197 -9.17 -5.87 18.50
N LEU A 198 -9.27 -6.65 19.58
CA LEU A 198 -8.12 -7.24 20.29
C LEU A 198 -7.30 -8.20 19.40
N THR A 199 -7.92 -8.79 18.38
CA THR A 199 -7.22 -9.56 17.33
C THR A 199 -6.32 -8.70 16.45
N ASP A 200 -6.55 -7.38 16.41
CA ASP A 200 -5.74 -6.43 15.62
C ASP A 200 -4.49 -6.01 16.41
N LEU A 201 -4.56 -5.89 17.74
CA LEU A 201 -3.37 -5.84 18.62
C LEU A 201 -2.52 -7.10 18.44
N TRP A 202 -3.17 -8.25 18.23
CA TRP A 202 -2.53 -9.52 17.90
C TRP A 202 -2.04 -9.62 16.45
N ARG A 203 -2.07 -8.56 15.64
CA ARG A 203 -1.29 -8.51 14.39
C ARG A 203 -0.53 -7.24 14.10
N ASP A 204 -0.61 -6.27 15.00
CA ASP A 204 0.06 -4.99 14.84
C ASP A 204 1.56 -5.11 15.17
N ARG A 205 2.39 -5.29 14.14
CA ARG A 205 3.86 -5.20 14.25
C ARG A 205 4.37 -3.76 14.39
N ARG A 206 3.50 -2.73 14.34
CA ARG A 206 3.93 -1.33 14.34
C ARG A 206 4.36 -0.84 15.74
N ASN A 207 3.96 -1.52 16.82
CA ASN A 207 4.39 -1.23 18.18
C ASN A 207 4.82 -2.52 18.93
N PRO A 208 6.11 -2.92 18.85
CA PRO A 208 6.58 -4.13 19.51
C PRO A 208 6.39 -4.08 21.04
N LEU A 209 6.41 -2.91 21.67
CA LEU A 209 6.12 -2.80 23.11
C LEU A 209 4.69 -3.17 23.48
N GLN A 210 3.69 -2.70 22.73
CA GLN A 210 2.28 -3.03 22.99
C GLN A 210 1.96 -4.50 22.70
N TRP A 211 2.71 -5.10 21.77
CA TRP A 211 2.67 -6.53 21.50
C TRP A 211 3.08 -7.37 22.72
N TYR A 212 4.25 -7.07 23.30
CA TYR A 212 4.76 -7.82 24.44
C TYR A 212 3.88 -7.64 25.70
N THR A 213 3.37 -6.43 25.94
CA THR A 213 2.49 -6.19 27.11
C THR A 213 1.17 -6.96 26.99
N PHE A 214 0.59 -7.04 25.79
CA PHE A 214 -0.62 -7.84 25.55
C PHE A 214 -0.39 -9.32 25.89
N TRP A 215 0.71 -9.91 25.40
CA TRP A 215 1.05 -11.30 25.69
C TRP A 215 1.41 -11.55 27.15
N ALA A 216 2.12 -10.62 27.79
CA ALA A 216 2.43 -10.71 29.21
C ALA A 216 1.14 -10.74 30.05
N VAL A 217 0.18 -9.87 29.76
CA VAL A 217 -1.12 -9.84 30.45
C VAL A 217 -1.91 -11.13 30.20
N LEU A 218 -1.90 -11.66 28.97
CA LEU A 218 -2.61 -12.89 28.65
C LEU A 218 -2.05 -14.10 29.41
N TRP A 219 -0.71 -14.22 29.48
CA TRP A 219 -0.05 -15.31 30.20
C TRP A 219 -0.17 -15.18 31.72
N VAL A 220 0.09 -14.00 32.28
CA VAL A 220 0.01 -13.76 33.73
C VAL A 220 -1.43 -13.86 34.22
N GLY A 221 -2.39 -13.26 33.50
CA GLY A 221 -3.81 -13.35 33.83
C GLY A 221 -4.35 -14.78 33.67
N GLY A 222 -3.97 -15.48 32.60
CA GLY A 222 -4.36 -16.87 32.36
C GLY A 222 -3.81 -17.82 33.44
N ALA A 223 -2.54 -17.69 33.81
CA ALA A 223 -1.93 -18.47 34.88
C ALA A 223 -2.64 -18.23 36.23
N GLY A 224 -2.98 -16.97 36.54
CA GLY A 224 -3.73 -16.64 37.76
C GLY A 224 -5.10 -17.31 37.83
N ILE A 225 -5.85 -17.32 36.72
CA ILE A 225 -7.16 -17.98 36.64
C ILE A 225 -7.03 -19.50 36.84
N VAL A 226 -6.04 -20.14 36.21
CA VAL A 226 -5.80 -21.58 36.35
C VAL A 226 -5.46 -21.93 37.80
N LEU A 227 -4.59 -21.16 38.45
CA LEU A 227 -4.24 -21.35 39.85
C LEU A 227 -5.46 -21.19 40.76
N ALA A 228 -6.31 -20.19 40.51
CA ALA A 228 -7.54 -19.98 41.27
C ALA A 228 -8.53 -21.14 41.12
N ILE A 229 -8.67 -21.71 39.91
CA ILE A 229 -9.51 -22.90 39.67
C ILE A 229 -8.96 -24.09 40.46
N ILE A 230 -7.65 -24.35 40.39
CA ILE A 230 -7.01 -25.46 41.11
C ILE A 230 -7.23 -25.31 42.62
N GLN A 231 -7.00 -24.12 43.17
CA GLN A 231 -7.21 -23.85 44.60
C GLN A 231 -8.67 -24.07 45.01
N THR A 232 -9.62 -23.64 44.19
CA THR A 232 -11.06 -23.82 44.46
C THR A 232 -11.44 -25.30 44.46
N VAL A 233 -10.93 -26.07 43.50
CA VAL A 233 -11.19 -27.53 43.42
C VAL A 233 -10.58 -28.25 44.62
N LEU A 234 -9.33 -27.94 44.99
CA LEU A 234 -8.67 -28.56 46.14
C LEU A 234 -9.41 -28.25 47.44
N ALA A 235 -9.83 -27.00 47.65
CA ALA A 235 -10.63 -26.60 48.81
C ALA A 235 -11.99 -27.34 48.85
N GLY A 236 -12.67 -27.46 47.71
CA GLY A 236 -13.93 -28.20 47.62
C GLY A 236 -13.79 -29.69 47.95
N VAL A 237 -12.72 -30.34 47.46
CA VAL A 237 -12.43 -31.75 47.78
C VAL A 237 -12.09 -31.93 49.25
N GLN A 238 -11.40 -30.96 49.87
CA GLN A 238 -11.05 -31.01 51.29
C GLN A 238 -12.28 -30.91 52.19
N VAL A 239 -13.23 -30.02 51.86
CA VAL A 239 -14.51 -29.89 52.58
C VAL A 239 -15.42 -31.10 52.38
N ALA A 240 -15.40 -31.73 51.19
CA ALA A 240 -16.18 -32.95 50.95
C ALA A 240 -15.61 -34.19 51.66
N ARG A 241 -14.34 -34.14 52.11
CA ARG A 241 -13.67 -35.23 52.85
C ARG A 241 -13.66 -35.02 54.37
N SER A 242 -14.10 -33.87 54.87
CA SER A 242 -14.29 -33.57 56.30
C SER A 242 -15.71 -33.85 56.72
#